data_AF-A0A7Z9TSU0-F1
#
_entry.id   AF-A0A7Z9TSU0-F1
#
_cell.length_a   1.000
_cell.length_b   1.000
_cell.length_c   1.000
_cell.angle_alpha   90.00
_cell.angle_beta   90.00
_cell.angle_gamma   90.00
#
_symmetry.space_group_name_H-M   'P 1'
#
loop_
_entity.id
_entity.type
_entity.pdbx_description
1 polymer ?
#
loop_
_entity_poly.entity_id
_entity_poly.type
_entity_poly.pdbx_seq_one_letter_code
_entity_poly.pdbx_strand_id
1 'polypeptide(L)'
;MKLHFFILSLVLSVLFGLADSTFAKSPKTSNWKSFRLEYQSTGNSEMLVGWNGKRLVVKLKPQRGEGGFSLARRVLEPKYRSLKTIRKYSSSRRLYRNRFITFPFKVVNNIIRSSALKAVFFKDKADNEFWKHRVTYAWETTTLIAGLFTKKAIKAGHLVRYNKMRRNGDILQKGDIIKIPWKWISPELSLRQVAVKPPLKLNQDTSGKFYAHYQMKPGETLYTSVVIRFTGRLLNDEVNQIANKLLKLNKIPDAKLVQSQQKIIIPLEWLSEEYLGHQTKEMFSGKSSSA
;
A
#
# COMPACT_ATOMS: atom_id res chain seq x y z
N MET A 1 51.73 -65.93 5.66
CA MET A 1 53.13 -65.50 5.84
C MET A 1 53.43 -64.39 4.85
N LYS A 2 53.94 -63.27 5.39
CA LYS A 2 54.83 -62.26 4.75
C LYS A 2 54.26 -61.33 3.67
N LEU A 3 53.83 -60.19 4.20
CA LEU A 3 53.96 -58.84 3.65
C LEU A 3 55.42 -58.52 3.28
N HIS A 4 55.67 -58.02 2.06
CA HIS A 4 56.75 -57.10 1.68
C HIS A 4 56.42 -56.57 0.28
N PHE A 5 56.78 -55.37 -0.19
CA PHE A 5 57.14 -54.03 0.31
C PHE A 5 57.56 -53.26 -0.97
N PHE A 6 57.55 -51.92 -0.94
CA PHE A 6 58.08 -50.99 -1.96
C PHE A 6 57.22 -50.72 -3.21
N ILE A 7 56.45 -49.63 -3.23
CA ILE A 7 56.88 -48.26 -3.60
C ILE A 7 57.44 -48.22 -5.03
N LEU A 8 56.55 -47.88 -5.97
CA LEU A 8 56.93 -47.29 -7.24
C LEU A 8 56.02 -46.08 -7.50
N SER A 9 56.58 -44.90 -7.20
CA SER A 9 56.41 -43.64 -7.96
C SER A 9 54.97 -43.26 -8.35
N LEU A 10 54.23 -42.47 -7.55
CA LEU A 10 54.37 -41.01 -7.48
C LEU A 10 54.64 -40.29 -8.82
N VAL A 11 53.90 -40.61 -9.89
CA VAL A 11 53.54 -39.63 -10.94
C VAL A 11 52.15 -39.97 -11.48
N LEU A 12 51.11 -39.66 -10.70
CA LEU A 12 49.76 -39.47 -11.25
C LEU A 12 48.97 -38.42 -10.46
N SER A 13 49.68 -37.40 -10.01
CA SER A 13 49.13 -36.11 -9.62
C SER A 13 49.56 -35.13 -10.68
N VAL A 14 48.59 -34.39 -11.24
CA VAL A 14 48.70 -33.40 -12.33
C VAL A 14 48.42 -33.95 -13.73
N LEU A 15 47.12 -34.09 -14.03
CA LEU A 15 46.48 -33.63 -15.28
C LEU A 15 44.97 -33.83 -15.09
N PHE A 16 44.32 -32.86 -14.44
CA PHE A 16 43.43 -31.92 -15.12
C PHE A 16 42.27 -32.59 -15.83
N GLY A 17 41.14 -32.57 -15.14
CA GLY A 17 39.83 -32.89 -15.67
C GLY A 17 38.83 -32.60 -14.58
N LEU A 18 38.73 -31.32 -14.22
CA LEU A 18 37.63 -30.75 -13.44
C LEU A 18 36.34 -31.34 -14.02
N ALA A 19 35.80 -32.35 -13.33
CA ALA A 19 34.39 -32.61 -13.43
C ALA A 19 33.75 -31.37 -12.83
N ASP A 20 33.49 -30.40 -13.70
CA ASP A 20 32.53 -29.34 -13.46
C ASP A 20 31.25 -30.08 -13.05
N SER A 21 31.08 -30.23 -11.74
CA SER A 21 29.77 -30.25 -11.14
C SER A 21 29.19 -28.90 -11.56
N THR A 22 28.59 -28.89 -12.75
CA THR A 22 27.72 -27.84 -13.21
C THR A 22 26.68 -27.76 -12.11
N PHE A 23 26.89 -26.84 -11.16
CA PHE A 23 25.89 -26.47 -10.19
C PHE A 23 24.68 -26.18 -11.05
N ALA A 24 23.71 -27.09 -11.01
CA ALA A 24 22.41 -26.89 -11.63
C ALA A 24 21.99 -25.51 -11.13
N LYS A 25 22.01 -24.51 -12.03
CA LYS A 25 21.76 -23.11 -11.68
C LYS A 25 20.52 -23.13 -10.81
N SER A 26 20.67 -22.92 -9.50
CA SER A 26 19.53 -22.95 -8.60
C SER A 26 18.51 -22.03 -9.25
N PRO A 27 17.27 -22.48 -9.55
CA PRO A 27 16.33 -21.61 -10.20
C PRO A 27 16.23 -20.38 -9.30
N LYS A 28 16.68 -19.21 -9.80
CA LYS A 28 16.62 -17.95 -9.04
C LYS A 28 15.19 -17.84 -8.55
N THR A 29 14.94 -18.16 -7.29
CA THR A 29 13.60 -18.24 -6.73
C THR A 29 13.06 -16.84 -6.80
N SER A 30 12.23 -16.59 -7.81
CA SER A 30 11.81 -15.25 -8.10
C SER A 30 10.84 -14.86 -7.00
N ASN A 31 11.25 -13.92 -6.13
CA ASN A 31 10.54 -13.45 -4.94
C ASN A 31 9.25 -12.65 -5.30
N TRP A 32 8.39 -13.22 -6.13
CA TRP A 32 7.09 -12.67 -6.45
C TRP A 32 6.17 -12.90 -5.25
N LYS A 33 5.47 -11.85 -4.85
CA LYS A 33 4.35 -11.92 -3.92
C LYS A 33 3.06 -11.75 -4.69
N SER A 34 2.11 -12.65 -4.48
CA SER A 34 0.77 -12.51 -5.03
C SER A 34 -0.05 -11.53 -4.19
N PHE A 35 -0.95 -10.80 -4.85
CA PHE A 35 -1.89 -9.90 -4.19
C PHE A 35 -3.15 -9.71 -5.03
N ARG A 36 -4.19 -9.21 -4.37
CA ARG A 36 -5.48 -8.82 -4.96
C ARG A 36 -5.80 -7.39 -4.54
N LEU A 37 -6.68 -6.72 -5.28
CA LEU A 37 -7.12 -5.38 -4.92
C LEU A 37 -8.20 -5.47 -3.85
N GLU A 38 -7.99 -4.79 -2.73
CA GLU A 38 -8.88 -4.87 -1.55
C GLU A 38 -10.29 -4.26 -1.80
N TYR A 39 -10.46 -3.37 -2.78
CA TYR A 39 -11.68 -2.55 -2.94
C TYR A 39 -12.29 -2.54 -4.35
N GLN A 40 -11.97 -3.51 -5.21
CA GLN A 40 -12.62 -3.62 -6.53
C GLN A 40 -13.47 -4.88 -6.63
N SER A 41 -14.79 -4.69 -6.66
CA SER A 41 -15.80 -5.72 -6.96
C SER A 41 -15.70 -6.26 -8.40
N THR A 42 -15.02 -5.54 -9.29
CA THR A 42 -14.89 -5.87 -10.71
C THR A 42 -13.50 -6.37 -11.07
N GLY A 43 -13.23 -7.63 -10.70
CA GLY A 43 -12.13 -8.42 -11.24
C GLY A 43 -11.06 -8.76 -10.21
N ASN A 44 -11.31 -9.83 -9.45
CA ASN A 44 -10.38 -10.53 -8.56
C ASN A 44 -9.22 -11.21 -9.31
N SER A 45 -8.59 -10.53 -10.27
CA SER A 45 -7.44 -11.07 -10.98
C SER A 45 -6.21 -10.99 -10.09
N GLU A 46 -5.64 -12.15 -9.79
CA GLU A 46 -4.37 -12.25 -9.08
C GLU A 46 -3.28 -11.47 -9.82
N MET A 47 -2.62 -10.59 -9.08
CA MET A 47 -1.47 -9.82 -9.52
C MET A 47 -0.24 -10.28 -8.77
N LEU A 48 0.94 -10.08 -9.36
CA LEU A 48 2.21 -10.36 -8.70
C LEU A 48 3.02 -9.08 -8.58
N VAL A 49 3.77 -8.93 -7.50
CA VAL A 49 4.72 -7.84 -7.30
C VAL A 49 6.07 -8.42 -6.90
N GLY A 50 7.15 -7.84 -7.39
CA GLY A 50 8.49 -8.32 -7.08
C GLY A 50 9.59 -7.37 -7.52
N TRP A 51 10.78 -7.61 -7.00
CA TRP A 51 12.02 -6.95 -7.41
C TRP A 51 12.59 -7.65 -8.64
N ASN A 52 12.85 -6.91 -9.73
CA ASN A 52 13.41 -7.48 -10.96
C ASN A 52 14.94 -7.37 -11.06
N GLY A 53 15.63 -7.00 -9.97
CA GLY A 53 17.06 -6.68 -9.95
C GLY A 53 17.36 -5.18 -9.97
N LYS A 54 16.45 -4.35 -10.49
CA LYS A 54 16.65 -2.88 -10.59
C LYS A 54 15.54 -2.05 -9.94
N ARG A 55 14.30 -2.52 -9.96
CA ARG A 55 13.13 -1.81 -9.43
C ARG A 55 12.03 -2.78 -9.05
N LEU A 56 11.09 -2.31 -8.24
CA LEU A 56 9.81 -2.98 -8.09
C LEU A 56 9.01 -2.91 -9.40
N VAL A 57 8.36 -4.03 -9.72
CA VAL A 57 7.49 -4.19 -10.87
C VAL A 57 6.23 -4.95 -10.45
N VAL A 58 5.14 -4.70 -11.16
CA VAL A 58 3.87 -5.40 -10.98
C VAL A 58 3.56 -6.18 -12.25
N LYS A 59 3.14 -7.43 -12.09
CA LYS A 59 2.63 -8.28 -13.15
C LYS A 59 1.13 -8.45 -13.00
N LEU A 60 0.41 -8.28 -14.09
CA LEU A 60 -1.02 -8.56 -14.16
C LEU A 60 -1.42 -9.09 -15.52
N LYS A 61 -2.57 -9.75 -15.58
CA LYS A 61 -3.16 -10.27 -16.80
C LYS A 61 -4.26 -9.32 -17.31
N PRO A 62 -4.47 -9.21 -18.63
CA PRO A 62 -5.67 -8.62 -19.20
C PRO A 62 -6.93 -9.40 -18.79
N GLN A 63 -8.05 -8.69 -18.62
CA GLN A 63 -9.37 -9.29 -18.36
C GLN A 63 -10.03 -9.79 -19.67
N ARG A 64 -11.11 -10.59 -19.57
CA ARG A 64 -11.85 -11.09 -20.73
C ARG A 64 -12.45 -9.91 -21.51
N GLY A 65 -12.20 -9.85 -22.82
CA GLY A 65 -12.67 -8.76 -23.68
C GLY A 65 -11.95 -7.42 -23.48
N GLU A 66 -10.89 -7.37 -22.66
CA GLU A 66 -10.22 -6.12 -22.35
C GLU A 66 -9.30 -5.65 -23.49
N GLY A 67 -9.68 -4.55 -24.13
CA GLY A 67 -8.84 -3.85 -25.09
C GLY A 67 -7.73 -3.02 -24.43
N GLY A 68 -6.74 -2.58 -25.23
CA GLY A 68 -5.59 -1.82 -24.72
C GLY A 68 -5.94 -0.49 -24.04
N PHE A 69 -6.98 0.22 -24.49
CA PHE A 69 -7.44 1.44 -23.83
C PHE A 69 -8.07 1.17 -22.46
N SER A 70 -8.92 0.14 -22.36
CA SER A 70 -9.53 -0.28 -21.11
C SER A 70 -8.46 -0.74 -20.10
N LEU A 71 -7.48 -1.52 -20.56
CA LEU A 71 -6.33 -1.93 -19.75
C LEU A 71 -5.52 -0.73 -19.26
N ALA A 72 -5.24 0.24 -20.14
CA ALA A 72 -4.53 1.47 -19.76
C ALA A 72 -5.29 2.23 -18.66
N ARG A 73 -6.62 2.38 -18.80
CA ARG A 73 -7.46 3.07 -17.81
C ARG A 73 -7.49 2.35 -16.46
N ARG A 74 -7.59 1.02 -16.49
CA ARG A 74 -7.66 0.18 -15.28
C ARG A 74 -6.34 0.13 -14.52
N VAL A 75 -5.20 0.15 -15.23
CA VAL A 75 -3.90 -0.18 -14.63
C VAL A 75 -2.98 1.03 -14.46
N LEU A 76 -3.00 1.99 -15.38
CA LEU A 76 -1.98 3.04 -15.43
C LEU A 76 -2.43 4.30 -14.69
N GLU A 77 -1.45 4.99 -14.10
CA GLU A 77 -1.62 6.36 -13.62
C GLU A 77 -2.10 7.27 -14.76
N PRO A 78 -2.95 8.29 -14.50
CA PRO A 78 -3.51 9.18 -15.51
C PRO A 78 -2.48 9.69 -16.52
N LYS A 79 -1.31 10.16 -16.06
CA LYS A 79 -0.23 10.69 -16.91
C LYS A 79 0.42 9.67 -17.85
N TYR A 80 0.22 8.37 -17.62
CA TYR A 80 0.76 7.29 -18.46
C TYR A 80 -0.31 6.56 -19.26
N ARG A 81 -1.60 6.92 -19.11
CA ARG A 81 -2.73 6.26 -19.78
C ARG A 81 -2.67 6.46 -21.28
N SER A 82 -2.09 5.48 -21.97
CA SER A 82 -2.11 5.45 -23.43
C SER A 82 -1.97 4.02 -23.94
N LEU A 83 -2.50 3.78 -25.14
CA LEU A 83 -2.29 2.53 -25.86
C LEU A 83 -0.80 2.28 -26.16
N LYS A 84 -0.03 3.35 -26.41
CA LYS A 84 1.42 3.30 -26.61
C LYS A 84 2.14 2.72 -25.39
N THR A 85 1.76 3.15 -24.18
CA THR A 85 2.31 2.63 -22.92
C THR A 85 2.00 1.15 -22.76
N ILE A 86 0.78 0.70 -23.06
CA ILE A 86 0.41 -0.71 -23.00
C ILE A 86 1.26 -1.53 -23.97
N ARG A 87 1.35 -1.13 -25.24
CA ARG A 87 2.15 -1.83 -26.27
C ARG A 87 3.62 -1.91 -25.89
N LYS A 88 4.18 -0.85 -25.28
CA LYS A 88 5.56 -0.82 -24.80
C LYS A 88 5.86 -1.94 -23.80
N TYR A 89 4.93 -2.22 -22.88
CA TYR A 89 5.17 -3.20 -21.80
C TYR A 89 4.60 -4.59 -22.09
N SER A 90 3.60 -4.72 -22.95
CA SER A 90 3.08 -6.03 -23.39
C SER A 90 3.97 -6.73 -24.41
N SER A 91 4.89 -5.99 -25.06
CA SER A 91 5.74 -6.47 -26.16
C SER A 91 4.96 -7.08 -27.34
N SER A 92 3.65 -6.79 -27.44
CA SER A 92 2.78 -7.27 -28.51
C SER A 92 1.62 -6.32 -28.75
N ARG A 93 1.14 -6.28 -30.00
CA ARG A 93 -0.09 -5.58 -30.39
C ARG A 93 -1.35 -6.27 -29.83
N ARG A 94 -1.30 -7.60 -29.67
CA ARG A 94 -2.41 -8.41 -29.15
C ARG A 94 -2.24 -8.62 -27.64
N LEU A 95 -3.34 -8.52 -26.89
CA LEU A 95 -3.38 -8.78 -25.46
C LEU A 95 -3.82 -10.23 -25.23
N TYR A 96 -2.97 -11.01 -24.56
CA TYR A 96 -3.25 -12.41 -24.26
C TYR A 96 -3.68 -12.56 -22.80
N ARG A 97 -4.87 -13.10 -22.56
CA ARG A 97 -5.46 -13.29 -21.22
C ARG A 97 -4.57 -14.10 -20.28
N ASN A 98 -3.89 -15.12 -20.81
CA ASN A 98 -3.10 -16.04 -19.99
C ASN A 98 -1.65 -15.57 -19.77
N ARG A 99 -1.27 -14.40 -20.31
CA ARG A 99 0.09 -13.87 -20.25
C ARG A 99 0.16 -12.66 -19.31
N PHE A 100 1.10 -12.71 -18.37
CA PHE A 100 1.41 -11.57 -17.54
C PHE A 100 2.08 -10.46 -18.35
N ILE A 101 1.64 -9.23 -18.12
CA ILE A 101 2.30 -8.01 -18.57
C ILE A 101 3.01 -7.40 -17.37
N THR A 102 4.29 -7.05 -17.53
CA THR A 102 5.11 -6.51 -16.44
C THR A 102 5.20 -5.00 -16.57
N PHE A 103 4.69 -4.28 -15.57
CA PHE A 103 4.71 -2.83 -15.51
C PHE A 103 5.69 -2.35 -14.42
N PRO A 104 6.54 -1.35 -14.71
CA PRO A 104 7.28 -0.63 -13.68
C PRO A 104 6.34 -0.06 -12.62
N PHE A 105 6.70 -0.17 -11.34
CA PHE A 105 5.85 0.30 -10.24
C PHE A 105 5.39 1.77 -10.40
N LYS A 106 6.27 2.64 -10.92
CA LYS A 106 6.00 4.07 -11.18
C LYS A 106 4.86 4.34 -12.17
N VAL A 107 4.59 3.43 -13.12
CA VAL A 107 3.58 3.67 -14.16
C VAL A 107 2.18 3.18 -13.79
N VAL A 108 2.11 2.34 -12.76
CA VAL A 108 0.89 1.69 -12.29
C VAL A 108 0.16 2.62 -11.34
N ASN A 109 -1.18 2.61 -11.39
CA ASN A 109 -2.02 3.46 -10.57
C ASN A 109 -1.83 3.22 -9.06
N ASN A 110 -2.17 4.23 -8.26
CA ASN A 110 -1.91 4.19 -6.83
C ASN A 110 -2.70 3.13 -6.05
N ILE A 111 -3.87 2.71 -6.53
CA ILE A 111 -4.67 1.63 -5.91
C ILE A 111 -3.90 0.30 -5.98
N ILE A 112 -3.39 -0.05 -7.17
CA ILE A 112 -2.59 -1.25 -7.37
C ILE A 112 -1.26 -1.11 -6.63
N ARG A 113 -0.63 0.08 -6.67
CA ARG A 113 0.62 0.33 -5.92
C ARG A 113 0.45 0.11 -4.42
N SER A 114 -0.63 0.61 -3.82
CA SER A 114 -0.94 0.42 -2.40
C SER A 114 -1.01 -1.06 -2.02
N SER A 115 -1.83 -1.81 -2.75
CA SER A 115 -2.03 -3.26 -2.52
C SER A 115 -0.72 -4.03 -2.72
N ALA A 116 0.07 -3.65 -3.73
CA ALA A 116 1.38 -4.22 -3.99
C ALA A 116 2.41 -3.91 -2.88
N LEU A 117 2.45 -2.70 -2.32
CA LEU A 117 3.33 -2.36 -1.20
C LEU A 117 3.00 -3.19 0.04
N LYS A 118 1.71 -3.32 0.38
CA LYS A 118 1.26 -4.18 1.49
C LYS A 118 1.69 -5.63 1.30
N ALA A 119 1.66 -6.13 0.07
CA ALA A 119 2.09 -7.49 -0.24
C ALA A 119 3.61 -7.69 -0.20
N VAL A 120 4.40 -6.74 -0.72
CA VAL A 120 5.87 -6.81 -0.67
C VAL A 120 6.38 -6.61 0.75
N PHE A 121 5.90 -5.57 1.42
CA PHE A 121 6.32 -5.15 2.75
C PHE A 121 5.28 -5.56 3.80
N PHE A 122 4.96 -6.85 3.82
CA PHE A 122 3.94 -7.45 4.69
C PHE A 122 4.22 -7.30 6.20
N LYS A 123 5.45 -6.90 6.57
CA LYS A 123 5.84 -6.62 7.96
C LYS A 123 5.63 -5.16 8.37
N ASP A 124 5.27 -4.30 7.42
CA ASP A 124 4.97 -2.92 7.71
C ASP A 124 3.66 -2.82 8.49
N LYS A 125 3.59 -1.83 9.39
CA LYS A 125 2.41 -1.60 10.23
C LYS A 125 2.03 -0.13 10.22
N ALA A 126 0.73 0.14 10.16
CA ALA A 126 0.20 1.44 10.49
C ALA A 126 0.26 1.65 12.02
N ASP A 127 0.69 2.84 12.42
CA ASP A 127 0.60 3.36 13.79
C ASP A 127 -0.24 4.65 13.79
N ASN A 128 -0.57 5.20 14.96
CA ASN A 128 -1.36 6.44 15.05
C ASN A 128 -0.62 7.63 14.44
N GLU A 129 0.70 7.70 14.63
CA GLU A 129 1.51 8.85 14.20
C GLU A 129 2.29 8.63 12.89
N PHE A 130 2.65 7.38 12.60
CA PHE A 130 3.52 7.05 11.47
C PHE A 130 3.17 5.69 10.83
N TRP A 131 3.64 5.49 9.61
CA TRP A 131 3.80 4.16 9.04
C TRP A 131 5.14 3.59 9.51
N LYS A 132 5.10 2.44 10.16
CA LYS A 132 6.29 1.67 10.58
C LYS A 132 6.68 0.75 9.44
N HIS A 133 7.68 1.17 8.66
CA HIS A 133 8.29 0.32 7.67
C HIS A 133 9.36 -0.56 8.32
N ARG A 134 9.32 -1.88 8.08
CA ARG A 134 10.35 -2.81 8.57
C ARG A 134 11.15 -3.38 7.42
N VAL A 135 12.44 -3.08 7.41
CA VAL A 135 13.38 -3.56 6.39
C VAL A 135 13.37 -5.08 6.38
N THR A 136 12.93 -5.65 5.25
CA THR A 136 12.69 -7.09 5.09
C THR A 136 13.71 -7.70 4.12
N TYR A 137 14.15 -6.94 3.13
CA TYR A 137 15.04 -7.38 2.07
C TYR A 137 16.36 -6.60 2.06
N ALA A 138 17.43 -7.26 1.62
CA ALA A 138 18.76 -6.65 1.56
C ALA A 138 18.92 -5.60 0.45
N TRP A 139 18.03 -5.58 -0.53
CA TRP A 139 18.04 -4.60 -1.63
C TRP A 139 17.35 -3.27 -1.27
N GLU A 140 16.78 -3.16 -0.07
CA GLU A 140 16.10 -1.96 0.36
C GLU A 140 17.09 -0.85 0.70
N THR A 141 16.74 0.38 0.31
CA THR A 141 17.53 1.57 0.61
C THR A 141 16.60 2.68 1.07
N THR A 142 17.13 3.63 1.84
CA THR A 142 16.38 4.81 2.28
C THR A 142 15.82 5.61 1.10
N THR A 143 16.57 5.70 -0.01
CA THR A 143 16.14 6.31 -1.27
C THR A 143 14.97 5.57 -1.91
N LEU A 144 15.02 4.24 -1.94
CA LEU A 144 13.90 3.44 -2.44
C LEU A 144 12.65 3.66 -1.56
N ILE A 145 12.79 3.57 -0.24
CA ILE A 145 11.68 3.69 0.69
C ILE A 145 11.02 5.07 0.59
N ALA A 146 11.82 6.15 0.53
CA ALA A 146 11.30 7.49 0.24
C ALA A 146 10.55 7.52 -1.11
N GLY A 147 11.16 7.02 -2.18
CA GLY A 147 10.54 7.02 -3.51
C GLY A 147 9.26 6.20 -3.63
N LEU A 148 9.08 5.18 -2.78
CA LEU A 148 7.90 4.32 -2.78
C LEU A 148 6.75 4.88 -1.95
N PHE A 149 7.04 5.39 -0.76
CA PHE A 149 6.03 5.74 0.26
C PHE A 149 5.73 7.24 0.35
N THR A 150 6.72 8.11 0.14
CA THR A 150 6.59 9.53 0.47
C THR A 150 6.17 10.41 -0.71
N LYS A 151 5.65 11.60 -0.40
CA LYS A 151 5.40 12.68 -1.38
C LYS A 151 6.71 13.08 -2.07
N LYS A 152 6.61 13.59 -3.30
CA LYS A 152 7.77 13.97 -4.15
C LYS A 152 8.79 14.91 -3.46
N ALA A 153 8.33 15.80 -2.58
CA ALA A 153 9.19 16.75 -1.86
C ALA A 153 10.05 16.07 -0.77
N ILE A 154 9.59 14.93 -0.24
CA ILE A 154 10.27 14.20 0.84
C ILE A 154 11.28 13.25 0.21
N LYS A 155 12.56 13.51 0.49
CA LYS A 155 13.71 12.73 0.03
C LYS A 155 14.26 11.83 1.14
N ALA A 156 15.14 10.88 0.79
CA ALA A 156 15.84 10.00 1.73
C ALA A 156 16.42 10.74 2.95
N GLY A 157 17.11 11.86 2.73
CA GLY A 157 17.73 12.64 3.80
C GLY A 157 16.75 13.19 4.85
N HIS A 158 15.45 13.33 4.53
CA HIS A 158 14.43 13.68 5.52
C HIS A 158 14.12 12.48 6.43
N LEU A 159 14.00 11.28 5.85
CA LEU A 159 13.80 10.05 6.61
C LEU A 159 14.98 9.76 7.53
N VAL A 160 16.21 9.96 7.01
CA VAL A 160 17.46 9.76 7.75
C VAL A 160 17.51 10.64 9.00
N ARG A 161 17.26 11.95 8.83
CA ARG A 161 17.24 12.92 9.94
C ARG A 161 16.14 12.62 10.95
N TYR A 162 14.92 12.34 10.47
CA TYR A 162 13.78 12.06 11.35
C TYR A 162 13.97 10.79 12.18
N ASN A 163 14.54 9.75 11.60
CA ASN A 163 14.77 8.46 12.28
C ASN A 163 16.12 8.38 12.99
N LYS A 164 16.93 9.46 12.98
CA LYS A 164 18.29 9.49 13.55
C LYS A 164 19.14 8.29 13.08
N MET A 165 19.09 8.00 11.77
CA MET A 165 19.69 6.78 11.22
C MET A 165 21.22 6.86 11.24
N ARG A 166 21.87 5.78 11.65
CA ARG A 166 23.34 5.62 11.58
C ARG A 166 23.85 5.73 10.14
N ARG A 167 25.11 6.16 9.98
CA ARG A 167 25.82 6.23 8.69
C ARG A 167 24.96 6.86 7.58
N ASN A 168 24.27 7.96 7.91
CA ASN A 168 23.38 8.70 7.01
C ASN A 168 22.32 7.85 6.28
N GLY A 169 21.95 6.68 6.81
CA GLY A 169 21.01 5.76 6.18
C GLY A 169 21.51 5.09 4.90
N ASP A 170 22.84 5.06 4.69
CA ASP A 170 23.48 4.38 3.56
C ASP A 170 23.41 2.85 3.68
N ILE A 171 23.28 2.34 4.91
CA ILE A 171 23.21 0.92 5.20
C ILE A 171 21.96 0.64 6.03
N LEU A 172 21.05 -0.15 5.46
CA LEU A 172 19.90 -0.71 6.16
C LEU A 172 20.17 -2.16 6.52
N GLN A 173 19.90 -2.54 7.76
CA GLN A 173 19.93 -3.93 8.20
C GLN A 173 18.51 -4.50 8.22
N LYS A 174 18.38 -5.79 7.89
CA LYS A 174 17.11 -6.50 8.02
C LYS A 174 16.61 -6.39 9.46
N GLY A 175 15.36 -5.98 9.62
CA GLY A 175 14.74 -5.76 10.92
C GLY A 175 14.71 -4.29 11.36
N ASP A 176 15.53 -3.41 10.76
CA ASP A 176 15.51 -1.97 11.03
C ASP A 176 14.09 -1.41 10.84
N ILE A 177 13.70 -0.51 11.73
CA ILE A 177 12.39 0.14 11.71
C ILE A 177 12.57 1.58 11.24
N ILE A 178 11.90 1.94 10.16
CA ILE A 178 11.86 3.30 9.62
C ILE A 178 10.45 3.84 9.83
N LYS A 179 10.34 4.89 10.65
CA LYS A 179 9.11 5.63 10.88
C LYS A 179 8.92 6.65 9.76
N ILE A 180 7.79 6.57 9.07
CA ILE A 180 7.40 7.53 8.04
C ILE A 180 6.16 8.29 8.54
N PRO A 181 6.30 9.56 8.95
CA PRO A 181 5.15 10.36 9.41
C PRO A 181 4.02 10.37 8.39
N TRP A 182 2.77 10.26 8.84
CA TRP A 182 1.60 10.28 7.95
C TRP A 182 1.57 11.52 7.05
N LYS A 183 2.00 12.68 7.55
CA LYS A 183 2.11 13.93 6.77
C LYS A 183 3.06 13.84 5.57
N TRP A 184 4.00 12.91 5.57
CA TRP A 184 4.99 12.70 4.51
C TRP A 184 4.57 11.64 3.49
N ILE A 185 3.67 10.74 3.87
CA ILE A 185 3.19 9.67 2.99
C ILE A 185 2.39 10.28 1.84
N SER A 186 2.57 9.72 0.65
CA SER A 186 1.77 10.13 -0.50
C SER A 186 0.30 9.79 -0.24
N PRO A 187 -0.61 10.79 -0.18
CA PRO A 187 -2.02 10.56 0.12
C PRO A 187 -2.68 9.62 -0.90
N GLU A 188 -2.19 9.70 -2.13
CA GLU A 188 -2.58 8.87 -3.25
C GLU A 188 -2.44 7.35 -2.98
N LEU A 189 -1.49 6.91 -2.13
CA LEU A 189 -1.29 5.50 -1.84
C LEU A 189 -2.34 4.93 -0.90
N SER A 190 -3.15 5.75 -0.23
CA SER A 190 -4.22 5.29 0.67
C SER A 190 -3.77 4.18 1.65
N LEU A 191 -2.53 4.24 2.16
CA LEU A 191 -1.95 3.18 3.01
C LEU A 191 -2.61 3.10 4.39
N ARG A 192 -3.15 4.23 4.86
CA ARG A 192 -3.89 4.28 6.11
C ARG A 192 -5.24 3.60 5.90
N GLN A 193 -5.36 2.34 6.33
CA GLN A 193 -6.65 1.69 6.51
C GLN A 193 -7.33 2.34 7.72
N VAL A 194 -7.95 3.50 7.50
CA VAL A 194 -8.80 4.10 8.53
C VAL A 194 -10.14 3.39 8.44
N ALA A 195 -10.47 2.59 9.45
CA ALA A 195 -11.87 2.26 9.68
C ALA A 195 -12.46 3.31 10.60
N VAL A 196 -13.78 3.46 10.52
CA VAL A 196 -14.54 4.20 11.51
C VAL A 196 -15.51 3.23 12.16
N LYS A 197 -15.68 3.33 13.47
CA LYS A 197 -16.64 2.49 14.19
C LYS A 197 -18.07 2.97 13.91
N PRO A 198 -19.07 2.08 13.94
CA PRO A 198 -20.47 2.48 13.90
C PRO A 198 -20.78 3.56 14.95
N PRO A 199 -21.67 4.51 14.68
CA PRO A 199 -22.56 4.62 13.50
C PRO A 199 -21.91 5.30 12.27
N LEU A 200 -20.63 5.67 12.34
CA LEU A 200 -19.94 6.33 11.23
C LEU A 200 -19.70 5.35 10.08
N LYS A 201 -19.72 5.87 8.86
CA LYS A 201 -19.37 5.13 7.64
C LYS A 201 -18.18 5.80 6.97
N LEU A 202 -17.14 5.03 6.68
CA LEU A 202 -16.00 5.53 5.94
C LEU A 202 -16.41 5.80 4.49
N ASN A 203 -16.11 6.98 3.97
CA ASN A 203 -16.29 7.32 2.57
C ASN A 203 -15.06 8.02 2.02
N GLN A 204 -14.95 8.04 0.70
CA GLN A 204 -13.85 8.65 -0.03
C GLN A 204 -14.41 9.66 -1.04
N ASP A 205 -13.79 10.84 -1.12
CA ASP A 205 -14.16 11.84 -2.12
C ASP A 205 -13.50 11.56 -3.49
N THR A 206 -13.82 12.39 -4.49
CA THR A 206 -13.26 12.28 -5.84
C THR A 206 -11.75 12.54 -5.91
N SER A 207 -11.17 13.19 -4.89
CA SER A 207 -9.73 13.42 -4.76
C SER A 207 -9.00 12.26 -4.10
N GLY A 208 -9.74 11.30 -3.54
CA GLY A 208 -9.21 10.16 -2.80
C GLY A 208 -9.02 10.41 -1.29
N LYS A 209 -9.47 11.55 -0.75
CA LYS A 209 -9.42 11.82 0.70
C LYS A 209 -10.57 11.09 1.41
N PHE A 210 -10.26 10.45 2.53
CA PHE A 210 -11.24 9.74 3.36
C PHE A 210 -11.89 10.66 4.39
N TYR A 211 -13.17 10.42 4.64
CA TYR A 211 -13.99 11.08 5.64
C TYR A 211 -14.88 10.07 6.35
N ALA A 212 -15.31 10.42 7.55
CA ALA A 212 -16.45 9.76 8.16
C ALA A 212 -17.74 10.43 7.72
N HIS A 213 -18.74 9.63 7.39
CA HIS A 213 -20.10 10.09 7.16
C HIS A 213 -20.97 9.64 8.33
N TYR A 214 -21.69 10.58 8.90
CA TYR A 214 -22.76 10.33 9.85
C TYR A 214 -24.11 10.64 9.22
N GLN A 215 -25.14 9.86 9.52
CA GLN A 215 -26.50 10.13 9.08
C GLN A 215 -27.30 10.61 10.29
N MET A 216 -27.75 11.87 10.25
CA MET A 216 -28.51 12.50 11.33
C MET A 216 -29.78 11.71 11.61
N LYS A 217 -30.06 11.44 12.89
CA LYS A 217 -31.34 10.87 13.32
C LYS A 217 -32.36 11.97 13.61
N PRO A 218 -33.66 11.66 13.62
CA PRO A 218 -34.68 12.60 14.05
C PRO A 218 -34.39 13.14 15.46
N GLY A 219 -34.50 14.46 15.64
CA GLY A 219 -34.27 15.13 16.93
C GLY A 219 -32.80 15.38 17.31
N GLU A 220 -31.84 14.95 16.49
CA GLU A 220 -30.42 15.20 16.74
C GLU A 220 -29.98 16.60 16.34
N THR A 221 -28.96 17.13 17.03
CA THR A 221 -28.35 18.42 16.69
C THR A 221 -26.89 18.23 16.29
N LEU A 222 -26.38 19.11 15.42
CA LEU A 222 -24.97 19.08 15.03
C LEU A 222 -24.04 19.19 16.24
N TYR A 223 -24.38 20.04 17.21
CA TYR A 223 -23.56 20.29 18.40
C TYR A 223 -23.40 19.04 19.26
N THR A 224 -24.50 18.44 19.71
CA THR A 224 -24.44 17.32 20.65
C THR A 224 -24.17 16.00 19.95
N SER A 225 -24.88 15.72 18.86
CA SER A 225 -24.92 14.39 18.24
C SER A 225 -23.74 14.14 17.32
N VAL A 226 -23.06 15.21 16.86
CA VAL A 226 -21.91 15.13 15.97
C VAL A 226 -20.65 15.68 16.63
N VAL A 227 -20.63 16.96 17.02
CA VAL A 227 -19.41 17.61 17.50
C VAL A 227 -18.97 17.00 18.82
N ILE A 228 -19.79 17.09 19.86
CA ILE A 228 -19.42 16.54 21.18
C ILE A 228 -19.15 15.04 21.06
N ARG A 229 -20.10 14.30 20.48
CA ARG A 229 -20.04 12.84 20.40
C ARG A 229 -18.83 12.31 19.64
N PHE A 230 -18.56 12.78 18.43
CA PHE A 230 -17.55 12.15 17.57
C PHE A 230 -16.18 12.81 17.66
N THR A 231 -16.07 14.02 18.23
CA THR A 231 -14.78 14.73 18.32
C THR A 231 -14.24 14.82 19.75
N GLY A 232 -15.06 14.46 20.76
CA GLY A 232 -14.69 14.51 22.18
C GLY A 232 -14.52 15.93 22.76
N ARG A 233 -14.93 16.96 22.01
CA ARG A 233 -14.84 18.37 22.43
C ARG A 233 -15.97 18.69 23.39
N LEU A 234 -15.62 19.26 24.54
CA LEU A 234 -16.59 19.60 25.60
C LEU A 234 -16.66 21.10 25.88
N LEU A 235 -15.59 21.85 25.59
CA LEU A 235 -15.56 23.30 25.81
C LEU A 235 -16.44 24.02 24.80
N ASN A 236 -17.32 24.91 25.27
CA ASN A 236 -18.32 25.59 24.46
C ASN A 236 -17.71 26.31 23.25
N ASP A 237 -16.62 27.05 23.45
CA ASP A 237 -15.93 27.77 22.37
C ASP A 237 -15.33 26.80 21.32
N GLU A 238 -14.72 25.70 21.75
CA GLU A 238 -14.19 24.68 20.84
C GLU A 238 -15.31 24.01 20.05
N VAL A 239 -16.41 23.69 20.73
CA VAL A 239 -17.60 23.08 20.13
C VAL A 239 -18.18 24.00 19.06
N ASN A 240 -18.33 25.30 19.34
CA ASN A 240 -18.82 26.29 18.37
C ASN A 240 -17.87 26.45 17.17
N GLN A 241 -16.56 26.48 17.41
CA GLN A 241 -15.57 26.56 16.33
C GLN A 241 -15.62 25.34 15.40
N ILE A 242 -15.69 24.13 15.96
CA ILE A 242 -15.77 22.89 15.18
C ILE A 242 -17.10 22.80 14.44
N ALA A 243 -18.22 23.16 15.08
CA ALA A 243 -19.54 23.22 14.44
C ALA A 243 -19.51 24.13 13.21
N ASN A 244 -19.01 25.35 13.35
CA ASN A 244 -18.90 26.31 12.25
C ASN A 244 -18.02 25.80 11.09
N LYS A 245 -16.95 25.07 11.40
CA LYS A 245 -16.11 24.44 10.37
C LYS A 245 -16.84 23.29 9.66
N LEU A 246 -17.59 22.47 10.40
CA LEU A 246 -18.40 21.38 9.82
C LEU A 246 -19.53 21.92 8.94
N LEU A 247 -20.21 23.00 9.34
CA LEU A 247 -21.24 23.66 8.54
C LEU A 247 -20.70 24.11 7.18
N LYS A 248 -19.56 24.81 7.18
CA LYS A 248 -18.87 25.24 5.96
C LYS A 248 -18.46 24.05 5.09
N LEU A 249 -17.89 23.00 5.69
CA LEU A 249 -17.48 21.79 4.97
C LEU A 249 -18.67 21.09 4.28
N ASN A 250 -19.82 21.05 4.95
CA ASN A 250 -21.03 20.39 4.48
C ASN A 250 -21.93 21.30 3.65
N LYS A 251 -21.52 22.54 3.40
CA LYS A 251 -22.29 23.57 2.68
C LYS A 251 -23.67 23.82 3.31
N ILE A 252 -23.71 23.81 4.64
CA ILE A 252 -24.91 24.09 5.43
C ILE A 252 -24.76 25.52 5.98
N PRO A 253 -25.67 26.45 5.69
CA PRO A 253 -25.51 27.83 6.11
C PRO A 253 -25.75 28.04 7.62
N ASP A 254 -26.62 27.24 8.23
CA ASP A 254 -26.95 27.31 9.66
C ASP A 254 -27.19 25.91 10.23
N ALA A 255 -26.73 25.65 11.46
CA ALA A 255 -26.99 24.43 12.20
C ALA A 255 -28.48 24.12 12.39
N LYS A 256 -29.35 25.14 12.45
CA LYS A 256 -30.81 24.96 12.54
C LYS A 256 -31.42 24.34 11.28
N LEU A 257 -30.72 24.40 10.16
CA LEU A 257 -31.17 23.88 8.87
C LEU A 257 -30.72 22.43 8.62
N VAL A 258 -30.03 21.82 9.58
CA VAL A 258 -29.64 20.41 9.48
C VAL A 258 -30.89 19.55 9.54
N GLN A 259 -31.14 18.79 8.47
CA GLN A 259 -32.33 17.96 8.33
C GLN A 259 -32.12 16.57 8.92
N SER A 260 -33.22 15.92 9.32
CA SER A 260 -33.23 14.49 9.60
C SER A 260 -32.75 13.71 8.38
N GLN A 261 -32.02 12.62 8.60
CA GLN A 261 -31.41 11.78 7.56
C GLN A 261 -30.33 12.46 6.71
N GLN A 262 -30.04 13.75 6.94
CA GLN A 262 -28.96 14.43 6.25
C GLN A 262 -27.61 13.79 6.61
N LYS A 263 -26.77 13.61 5.58
CA LYS A 263 -25.41 13.08 5.77
C LYS A 263 -24.46 14.22 6.11
N ILE A 264 -23.76 14.07 7.23
CA ILE A 264 -22.71 14.99 7.68
C ILE A 264 -21.35 14.35 7.43
N ILE A 265 -20.51 15.04 6.68
CA ILE A 265 -19.11 14.72 6.42
C ILE A 265 -18.27 15.26 7.57
N ILE A 266 -17.47 14.38 8.18
CA ILE A 266 -16.58 14.67 9.30
C ILE A 266 -15.16 14.28 8.89
N PRO A 267 -14.18 15.21 8.94
CA PRO A 267 -12.79 14.88 8.70
C PRO A 267 -12.28 13.86 9.73
N LEU A 268 -11.53 12.85 9.27
CA LEU A 268 -11.02 11.78 10.14
C LEU A 268 -10.06 12.32 11.21
N GLU A 269 -9.35 13.39 10.90
CA GLU A 269 -8.46 14.12 11.81
C GLU A 269 -9.17 14.77 12.99
N TRP A 270 -10.50 14.90 12.95
CA TRP A 270 -11.29 15.50 14.04
C TRP A 270 -11.98 14.45 14.91
N LEU A 271 -11.96 13.18 14.49
CA LEU A 271 -12.59 12.12 15.26
C LEU A 271 -11.79 11.82 16.54
N SER A 272 -12.51 11.60 17.64
CA SER A 272 -11.93 11.02 18.83
C SER A 272 -11.44 9.60 18.54
N GLU A 273 -10.40 9.17 19.26
CA GLU A 273 -9.76 7.86 19.04
C GLU A 273 -10.74 6.69 19.20
N GLU A 274 -11.77 6.86 20.04
CA GLU A 274 -12.79 5.85 20.27
C GLU A 274 -13.56 5.47 18.99
N TYR A 275 -13.68 6.38 18.02
CA TYR A 275 -14.38 6.17 16.74
C TYR A 275 -13.45 5.80 15.59
N LEU A 276 -12.14 5.86 15.80
CA LEU A 276 -11.16 5.36 14.84
C LEU A 276 -10.95 3.85 15.07
N GLY A 277 -11.01 3.09 13.98
CA GLY A 277 -10.73 1.66 13.98
C GLY A 277 -9.52 1.32 13.14
N HIS A 278 -8.82 0.26 13.53
CA HIS A 278 -7.98 -0.49 12.61
C HIS A 278 -8.86 -1.59 11.98
N GLN A 279 -8.85 -1.74 10.66
CA GLN A 279 -9.53 -2.90 10.04
C GLN A 279 -8.83 -4.18 10.49
N THR A 280 -9.37 -4.85 11.51
CA THR A 280 -9.15 -6.28 11.70
C THR A 280 -10.01 -7.04 10.68
N LYS A 281 -9.50 -8.18 10.20
CA LYS A 281 -10.14 -9.06 9.20
C LYS A 281 -11.62 -9.40 9.50
N GLU A 282 -12.05 -9.25 10.75
CA GLU A 282 -13.39 -9.59 11.24
C GLU A 282 -14.52 -8.72 10.69
N MET A 283 -14.26 -7.46 10.28
CA MET A 283 -15.31 -6.60 9.71
C MET A 283 -15.84 -7.09 8.35
N PHE A 284 -15.17 -8.02 7.68
CA PHE A 284 -15.63 -8.66 6.44
C PHE A 284 -16.46 -9.93 6.66
N SER A 285 -16.54 -10.46 7.90
CA SER A 285 -17.25 -11.73 8.18
C SER A 285 -18.74 -11.56 8.47
N GLY A 286 -19.23 -10.34 8.68
CA GLY A 286 -20.62 -10.06 9.01
C GLY A 286 -21.54 -9.96 7.79
N LYS A 287 -21.76 -11.07 7.06
CA LYS A 287 -23.02 -11.43 6.36
C LYS A 287 -22.81 -12.63 5.42
N SER A 288 -22.88 -13.84 5.98
CA SER A 288 -23.45 -15.02 5.31
C SER A 288 -23.80 -16.09 6.34
N SER A 289 -24.79 -15.82 7.19
CA SER A 289 -25.48 -16.86 7.95
C SER A 289 -26.84 -16.33 8.40
N SER A 290 -27.82 -16.46 7.50
CA SER A 290 -29.24 -16.48 7.84
C SER A 290 -30.00 -17.03 6.62
N ALA A 291 -30.06 -18.35 6.55
CA ALA A 291 -31.26 -19.07 6.13
C ALA A 291 -31.80 -19.76 7.39
#